data_AF-A0A838BHA1-F1
#
_entry.id   AF-A0A838BHA1-F1
#
_cell.length_a   1.000
_cell.length_b   1.000
_cell.length_c   1.000
_cell.angle_alpha   90.00
_cell.angle_beta   90.00
_cell.angle_gamma   90.00
#
_symmetry.space_group_name_H-M   'P 1'
#
loop_
_entity.id
_entity.type
_entity.pdbx_description
1 polymer ?
#
loop_
_entity_poly.entity_id
_entity_poly.type
_entity_poly.pdbx_seq_one_letter_code
_entity_poly.pdbx_strand_id
1 'polypeptide(L)' 'NLGLTALIEAVALGDGSDKYEKTVQVLLDGGADPNLADRGGVTPMRHARQRGFHGIGALLFKARGH' A
#
# COMPACT_ATOMS: atom_id res chain seq x y z
N ASN A 1 8.14 -3.80 17.74
CA ASN A 1 8.18 -3.88 16.26
C ASN A 1 6.78 -4.26 15.77
N LEU A 2 6.14 -3.47 14.91
CA LEU A 2 4.70 -3.56 14.55
C LEU A 2 4.38 -4.52 13.38
N GLY A 3 5.40 -5.07 12.71
CA GLY A 3 5.20 -5.92 11.53
C GLY A 3 4.69 -5.16 10.31
N LEU A 4 4.83 -3.84 10.30
CA LEU A 4 4.53 -3.00 9.15
C LEU A 4 5.64 -3.17 8.11
N THR A 5 5.24 -3.41 6.86
CA THR A 5 6.15 -3.27 5.72
C THR A 5 6.22 -1.80 5.31
N ALA A 6 7.27 -1.39 4.61
CA ALA A 6 7.35 -0.04 4.04
C ALA A 6 6.13 0.29 3.17
N LEU A 7 5.58 -0.71 2.46
CA LEU A 7 4.36 -0.55 1.67
C LEU A 7 3.14 -0.24 2.54
N ILE A 8 2.96 -0.94 3.67
CA ILE A 8 1.84 -0.65 4.56
C ILE A 8 2.02 0.72 5.23
N GLU A 9 3.23 1.11 5.65
CA GLU A 9 3.48 2.42 6.25
C GLU A 9 3.16 3.56 5.27
N ALA A 10 3.59 3.45 4.01
CA ALA A 10 3.31 4.45 2.99
C ALA A 10 1.80 4.66 2.78
N VAL A 11 1.00 3.59 2.87
CA VAL A 11 -0.46 3.67 2.70
C VAL A 11 -1.17 4.12 3.99
N ALA A 12 -0.76 3.59 5.15
CA ALA A 12 -1.44 3.79 6.42
C ALA A 12 -1.08 5.12 7.12
N LEU A 13 0.14 5.63 6.91
CA LEU A 13 0.60 6.90 7.48
C LEU A 13 0.55 8.04 6.46
N GLY A 14 0.42 7.72 5.17
CA GLY A 14 0.30 8.70 4.09
C GLY A 14 -1.07 9.37 3.98
N ASP A 15 -1.15 10.35 3.10
CA ASP A 15 -2.34 11.18 2.87
C ASP A 15 -3.02 10.92 1.52
N GLY A 16 -2.52 9.97 0.73
CA GLY A 16 -3.08 9.62 -0.59
C GLY A 16 -2.68 10.58 -1.72
N SER A 17 -1.81 11.56 -1.48
CA SER A 17 -1.29 12.45 -2.52
C SER A 17 -0.39 11.73 -3.54
N ASP A 18 -0.12 12.38 -4.66
CA ASP A 18 0.83 11.95 -5.70
C ASP A 18 2.19 11.54 -5.14
N LYS A 19 2.64 12.17 -4.06
CA LYS A 19 3.90 11.82 -3.37
C LYS A 19 3.82 10.40 -2.79
N TYR A 20 2.72 10.06 -2.14
CA TYR A 20 2.52 8.73 -1.58
C TYR A 20 2.17 7.71 -2.65
N GLU A 21 1.47 8.09 -3.73
CA GLU A 21 1.30 7.23 -4.90
C GLU A 21 2.64 6.84 -5.52
N LYS A 22 3.55 7.81 -5.73
CA LYS A 22 4.91 7.54 -6.23
C LYS A 22 5.71 6.66 -5.29
N THR A 23 5.61 6.88 -3.98
CA THR A 23 6.26 6.04 -2.98
C THR A 23 5.76 4.60 -3.06
N VAL A 24 4.44 4.40 -3.13
CA VAL A 24 3.82 3.08 -3.29
C VAL A 24 4.30 2.42 -4.58
N GLN A 25 4.31 3.14 -5.71
CA GLN A 25 4.79 2.61 -6.98
C GLN A 25 6.25 2.13 -6.88
N VAL A 26 7.16 2.94 -6.31
CA VAL A 26 8.57 2.56 -6.14
C VAL A 26 8.72 1.30 -5.29
N LEU A 27 7.93 1.17 -4.22
CA LEU A 27 7.97 -0.02 -3.37
C LEU A 27 7.48 -1.27 -4.11
N LEU A 28 6.41 -1.14 -4.91
CA LEU A 28 5.89 -2.23 -5.74
C LEU A 28 6.89 -2.63 -6.83
N ASP A 29 7.50 -1.67 -7.51
CA ASP A 29 8.55 -1.91 -8.50
C ASP A 29 9.78 -2.59 -7.88
N GLY A 30 10.05 -2.31 -6.60
CA GLY A 30 11.07 -2.98 -5.80
C GLY A 30 10.70 -4.37 -5.29
N GLY A 31 9.54 -4.92 -5.68
CA GLY A 31 9.09 -6.26 -5.31
C GLY A 31 8.40 -6.35 -3.95
N ALA A 32 7.92 -5.24 -3.38
CA ALA A 32 7.08 -5.30 -2.19
C ALA A 32 5.78 -6.06 -2.48
N ASP A 33 5.43 -7.04 -1.63
CA ASP A 33 4.22 -7.83 -1.79
C ASP A 33 2.95 -7.00 -1.47
N PRO A 34 2.04 -6.75 -2.44
CA PRO A 34 0.81 -5.98 -2.24
C PRO A 34 -0.28 -6.74 -1.45
N ASN A 35 -0.05 -8.01 -1.12
CA ASN A 35 -0.96 -8.87 -0.36
C ASN A 35 -0.49 -9.12 1.07
N LEU A 36 0.76 -8.84 1.40
CA LEU A 36 1.30 -9.04 2.74
C LEU A 36 0.57 -8.14 3.75
N ALA A 37 -0.10 -8.76 4.71
CA ALA A 37 -0.85 -8.07 5.75
C ALA A 37 0.04 -7.71 6.95
N ASP A 38 -0.35 -6.67 7.69
CA ASP A 38 0.23 -6.39 9.01
C ASP A 38 -0.20 -7.45 10.05
N ARG A 39 0.27 -7.30 11.30
CA ARG A 39 -0.07 -8.21 12.40
C ARG A 39 -1.57 -8.29 12.72
N GLY A 40 -2.36 -7.28 12.32
CA GLY A 40 -3.82 -7.27 12.45
C GLY A 40 -4.54 -7.88 11.24
N GLY A 41 -3.80 -8.48 10.30
CA GLY A 41 -4.35 -9.01 9.05
C GLY A 41 -4.86 -7.91 8.12
N VAL A 42 -4.42 -6.64 8.29
CA VAL A 42 -4.79 -5.54 7.39
C VAL A 42 -3.81 -5.50 6.23
N THR A 43 -4.34 -5.69 5.02
CA THR A 43 -3.55 -5.55 3.79
C THR A 43 -3.40 -4.08 3.38
N PRO A 44 -2.40 -3.72 2.55
CA PRO A 44 -2.29 -2.38 1.97
C PRO A 44 -3.60 -1.91 1.30
N MET A 45 -4.27 -2.81 0.57
CA MET A 45 -5.54 -2.50 -0.09
C MET A 45 -6.67 -2.16 0.91
N ARG A 46 -6.71 -2.84 2.06
CA ARG A 46 -7.70 -2.55 3.10
C ARG A 46 -7.46 -1.16 3.71
N HIS A 47 -6.20 -0.79 3.96
CA HIS A 47 -5.83 0.56 4.41
C HIS A 47 -6.23 1.63 3.37
N ALA A 48 -5.88 1.44 2.09
CA ALA A 48 -6.22 2.39 1.03
C ALA A 48 -7.74 2.60 0.89
N ARG A 49 -8.52 1.52 0.93
CA ARG A 49 -9.99 1.58 0.87
C ARG A 49 -10.61 2.33 2.04
N GLN A 50 -10.17 2.04 3.28
CA GLN A 50 -10.70 2.70 4.48
C GLN A 50 -10.46 4.21 4.48
N ARG A 51 -9.42 4.68 3.78
CA ARG A 51 -9.01 6.08 3.71
C ARG A 51 -9.49 6.80 2.43
N GLY A 52 -10.10 6.08 1.49
CA GLY A 52 -10.52 6.65 0.21
C GLY A 52 -9.38 6.97 -0.76
N PHE A 53 -8.22 6.32 -0.62
CA PHE A 53 -7.05 6.56 -1.49
C PHE A 53 -7.19 5.80 -2.81
N HIS A 54 -7.99 6.33 -3.73
CA HIS A 54 -8.36 5.65 -4.97
C HIS A 54 -7.17 5.36 -5.89
N GLY A 55 -6.24 6.32 -6.08
CA GLY A 55 -5.09 6.10 -6.95
C GLY A 55 -4.11 5.08 -6.39
N ILE A 56 -3.80 5.14 -5.08
CA ILE A 56 -3.08 4.06 -4.37
C ILE A 56 -3.80 2.71 -4.53
N GLY A 57 -5.13 2.69 -4.39
CA GLY A 57 -5.93 1.48 -4.61
C GLY A 57 -5.77 0.90 -6.01
N ALA A 58 -5.70 1.74 -7.04
CA ALA A 58 -5.46 1.31 -8.42
C ALA A 58 -4.05 0.71 -8.59
N LEU A 59 -3.02 1.32 -7.99
CA LEU A 59 -1.65 0.79 -8.02
C LEU A 59 -1.57 -0.61 -7.40
N LEU A 60 -2.15 -0.76 -6.22
CA LEU A 60 -2.19 -2.03 -5.49
C LEU A 60 -3.00 -3.10 -6.25
N PHE A 61 -4.09 -2.70 -6.92
CA PHE A 61 -4.88 -3.62 -7.74
C PHE A 61 -4.06 -4.14 -8.93
N LYS A 62 -3.35 -3.25 -9.63
CA LYS A 62 -2.51 -3.59 -10.77
C LYS A 62 -1.38 -4.55 -10.39
N ALA A 63 -0.72 -4.32 -9.26
CA ALA A 63 0.39 -5.14 -8.81
C ALA A 63 0.01 -6.59 -8.45
N ARG A 64 -1.27 -6.87 -8.15
CA ARG A 64 -1.76 -8.23 -7.84
C ARG A 64 -1.98 -9.10 -9.07
N GLY A 65 -2.03 -8.51 -10.26
CA GLY A 65 -2.25 -9.21 -11.53
C GLY A 65 -0.98 -9.74 -12.18
N HIS A 66 0.18 -9.60 -11.52
CA HIS A 66 1.49 -10.08 -11.96
C HIS A 66 1.90 -11.31 -11.16
#